data_AF-A0A259BKA0-F1
#
_entry.id   AF-A0A259BKA0-F1
#
_cell.length_a   1.000
_cell.length_b   1.000
_cell.length_c   1.000
_cell.angle_alpha   90.00
_cell.angle_beta   90.00
_cell.angle_gamma   90.00
#
_symmetry.space_group_name_H-M   'P 1'
#
loop_
_entity.id
_entity.type
_entity.pdbx_description
1 polymer ?
#
loop_
_entity_poly.entity_id
_entity_poly.type
_entity_poly.pdbx_seq_one_letter_code
_entity_poly.pdbx_strand_id
1 'polypeptide(L)'
;MPLIDYIPAQTNIAFMRLRHVTFPLSAAVVVIAMVCFFVFGFNLGIDFRGGTLIEAQTSQQQADLGGLREHLTDLDVGDVQIQEFGSPRDVLIRVGAFGTTEQEQQAIMGKITSALGTDYTVRRVETVGPSVS
;
A
#
# COMPACT_ATOMS: atom_id res chain seq x y z
N MET A 1 55.24 19.11 -5.59
CA MET A 1 54.68 18.33 -4.46
C MET A 1 54.42 16.93 -4.99
N PRO A 2 54.97 15.85 -4.41
CA PRO A 2 54.68 14.52 -4.92
C PRO A 2 53.25 14.14 -4.51
N LEU A 3 52.42 13.72 -5.46
CA LEU A 3 51.15 13.08 -5.15
C LEU A 3 51.45 11.71 -4.57
N ILE A 4 50.89 11.41 -3.40
CA ILE A 4 50.95 10.07 -2.83
C ILE A 4 49.91 9.21 -3.56
N ASP A 5 50.39 8.27 -4.37
CA ASP A 5 49.56 7.23 -4.98
C ASP A 5 49.25 6.15 -3.93
N TYR A 6 48.14 6.31 -3.20
CA TYR A 6 47.64 5.34 -2.22
C TYR A 6 46.90 4.14 -2.84
N ILE A 7 46.71 4.13 -4.17
CA ILE A 7 45.97 3.07 -4.87
C ILE A 7 46.89 2.44 -5.92
N PRO A 8 47.17 1.13 -5.85
CA PRO A 8 48.00 0.48 -6.84
C PRO A 8 47.31 0.51 -8.21
N ALA A 9 48.00 1.04 -9.22
CA ALA A 9 47.52 1.19 -10.60
C ALA A 9 47.07 -0.12 -11.26
N GLN A 10 47.44 -1.28 -10.69
CA GLN A 10 46.95 -2.60 -11.07
C GLN A 10 46.48 -3.36 -9.82
N THR A 11 45.21 -3.21 -9.47
CA THR A 11 44.58 -3.94 -8.37
C THR A 11 44.02 -5.27 -8.89
N ASN A 12 44.56 -6.39 -8.41
CA ASN A 12 44.09 -7.74 -8.74
C ASN A 12 43.40 -8.38 -7.51
N ILE A 13 42.09 -8.21 -7.42
CA ILE A 13 41.28 -8.81 -6.35
C ILE A 13 40.56 -10.04 -6.90
N ALA A 14 40.75 -11.18 -6.24
CA ALA A 14 40.16 -12.46 -6.63
C ALA A 14 38.68 -12.59 -6.22
N PHE A 15 37.82 -11.69 -6.71
CA PHE A 15 36.36 -11.69 -6.43
C PHE A 15 35.70 -13.04 -6.75
N MET A 16 36.19 -13.72 -7.78
CA MET A 16 35.66 -15.02 -8.20
C MET A 16 35.83 -16.13 -7.15
N ARG A 17 36.78 -15.99 -6.21
CA ARG A 17 36.94 -16.96 -5.09
C ARG A 17 35.76 -16.90 -4.13
N LEU A 18 35.14 -15.73 -3.96
CA LEU A 18 34.06 -15.52 -3.00
C LEU A 18 32.71 -16.11 -3.46
N ARG A 19 32.58 -16.43 -4.76
CA ARG A 19 31.34 -16.99 -5.35
C ARG A 19 30.83 -18.24 -4.65
N HIS A 20 31.75 -19.08 -4.15
CA HIS A 20 31.42 -20.33 -3.49
C HIS A 20 30.68 -20.13 -2.17
N VAL A 21 30.75 -18.92 -1.60
CA VAL A 21 30.01 -18.53 -0.39
C VAL A 21 28.85 -17.61 -0.74
N THR A 22 29.05 -16.62 -1.62
CA THR A 22 28.03 -15.62 -1.92
C THR A 22 26.86 -16.18 -2.74
N PHE A 23 27.11 -17.13 -3.65
CA PHE A 23 26.04 -17.76 -4.44
C PHE A 23 25.09 -18.61 -3.60
N PRO A 24 25.56 -19.57 -2.76
CA PRO A 24 24.63 -20.32 -1.92
C PRO A 24 23.94 -19.44 -0.88
N LEU A 25 24.62 -18.42 -0.33
CA LEU A 25 23.99 -17.46 0.57
C LEU A 25 22.86 -16.70 -0.14
N SER A 26 23.11 -16.19 -1.34
CA SER A 26 22.09 -15.50 -2.14
C SER A 26 20.91 -16.42 -2.48
N ALA A 27 21.20 -17.67 -2.87
CA ALA A 27 20.16 -18.65 -3.15
C ALA A 27 19.31 -18.95 -1.90
N ALA A 28 19.94 -19.11 -0.73
CA ALA A 28 19.23 -19.31 0.52
C ALA A 28 18.32 -18.13 0.87
N VAL A 29 18.79 -16.89 0.69
CA VAL A 29 17.97 -15.69 0.93
C VAL A 29 16.75 -15.64 -0.01
N VAL A 30 16.93 -15.99 -1.29
CA VAL A 30 15.81 -16.08 -2.25
C VAL A 30 14.80 -17.14 -1.83
N VAL A 31 15.25 -18.33 -1.43
CA VAL A 31 14.36 -19.40 -0.94
C VAL A 31 13.61 -18.95 0.32
N ILE A 32 14.27 -18.30 1.27
CA ILE A 32 13.63 -17.75 2.48
C ILE A 32 12.57 -16.72 2.09
N ALA A 33 12.87 -15.80 1.17
CA ALA A 33 11.90 -14.82 0.70
C ALA A 33 10.68 -15.48 0.07
N MET A 34 10.87 -16.51 -0.76
CA MET A 34 9.76 -17.30 -1.32
C MET A 34 8.91 -17.94 -0.23
N VAL A 35 9.53 -18.59 0.76
CA VAL A 35 8.80 -19.22 1.88
C VAL A 35 8.02 -18.17 2.67
N CYS A 36 8.59 -16.99 2.93
CA CYS A 36 7.90 -15.89 3.61
C CYS A 36 6.60 -15.50 2.90
N PHE A 37 6.57 -15.44 1.56
CA PHE A 37 5.32 -15.15 0.83
C PHE A 37 4.21 -16.17 1.10
N PHE A 38 4.54 -17.46 1.25
CA PHE A 38 3.56 -18.51 1.53
C PHE A 38 3.12 -18.54 3.01
N VAL A 39 4.00 -18.17 3.95
CA VAL A 39 3.71 -18.21 5.39
C VAL A 39 2.94 -16.96 5.85
N PHE A 40 3.38 -15.77 5.44
CA PHE A 40 2.76 -14.51 5.86
C PHE A 40 1.60 -14.09 4.95
N GLY A 41 1.46 -14.71 3.78
CA GLY A 41 0.46 -14.36 2.79
C GLY A 41 0.81 -13.08 2.02
N PHE A 42 -0.08 -12.71 1.10
CA PHE A 42 0.03 -11.50 0.29
C PHE A 42 -0.86 -10.38 0.84
N ASN A 43 -0.29 -9.19 1.01
CA ASN A 43 -1.04 -7.95 1.23
C ASN A 43 -1.66 -7.48 -0.10
N LEU A 44 -2.68 -8.18 -0.55
CA LEU A 44 -3.37 -7.88 -1.81
C LEU A 44 -4.27 -6.66 -1.63
N GLY A 45 -3.92 -5.58 -2.34
CA GLY A 45 -4.73 -4.37 -2.39
C GLY A 45 -6.03 -4.52 -3.19
N ILE A 46 -6.76 -3.42 -3.31
CA ILE A 46 -8.08 -3.37 -3.97
C ILE A 46 -8.07 -3.88 -5.41
N ASP A 47 -6.95 -3.75 -6.13
CA ASP A 47 -6.85 -4.14 -7.55
C ASP A 47 -6.96 -5.67 -7.74
N PHE A 48 -6.64 -6.44 -6.69
CA PHE A 48 -6.66 -7.91 -6.71
C PHE A 48 -7.86 -8.52 -5.99
N ARG A 49 -8.33 -7.90 -4.90
CA ARG A 49 -9.49 -8.39 -4.14
C ARG A 49 -10.82 -7.79 -4.63
N GLY A 50 -10.75 -6.76 -5.47
CA GLY A 50 -11.86 -5.84 -5.68
C GLY A 50 -12.02 -4.92 -4.47
N GLY A 51 -12.88 -3.92 -4.61
CA GLY A 51 -13.17 -2.98 -3.55
C GLY A 51 -14.05 -1.83 -3.99
N THR A 52 -14.11 -0.81 -3.14
CA THR A 52 -14.88 0.41 -3.40
C THR A 52 -13.97 1.61 -3.31
N LEU A 53 -14.05 2.45 -4.35
CA LEU A 53 -13.43 3.76 -4.44
C LEU A 53 -14.49 4.80 -4.06
N ILE A 54 -14.19 5.64 -3.08
CA ILE A 54 -15.06 6.72 -2.63
C ILE A 54 -14.28 8.02 -2.81
N GLU A 55 -14.80 8.90 -3.64
CA GLU A 55 -14.32 10.26 -3.77
C GLU A 55 -15.10 11.14 -2.80
N ALA A 56 -14.38 11.76 -1.88
CA ALA A 56 -14.94 12.68 -0.89
C ALA A 56 -14.21 14.02 -0.96
N GLN A 57 -14.95 15.11 -0.79
CA GLN A 57 -14.39 16.45 -0.77
C GLN A 57 -14.57 17.07 0.61
N THR A 58 -13.49 17.61 1.18
CA THR A 58 -13.57 18.28 2.48
C THR A 58 -14.15 19.70 2.35
N SER A 59 -14.96 20.06 3.35
CA SER A 59 -15.42 21.42 3.58
C SER A 59 -14.27 22.37 3.95
N GLN A 60 -13.15 21.84 4.43
CA GLN A 60 -11.94 22.60 4.76
C GLN A 60 -11.09 22.91 3.52
N GLN A 61 -10.10 23.79 3.68
CA GLN A 61 -9.21 24.19 2.59
C GLN A 61 -8.16 23.12 2.23
N GLN A 62 -7.85 22.23 3.17
CA GLN A 62 -6.99 21.07 2.98
C GLN A 62 -7.56 19.89 3.76
N ALA A 63 -7.54 18.70 3.18
CA ALA A 63 -7.98 17.48 3.83
C ALA A 63 -6.92 16.98 4.84
N ASP A 64 -7.36 16.65 6.05
CA ASP A 64 -6.53 15.92 7.01
C ASP A 64 -6.55 14.41 6.70
N LEU A 65 -5.60 13.97 5.89
CA LEU A 65 -5.44 12.55 5.53
C LEU A 65 -5.06 11.69 6.75
N GLY A 66 -4.37 12.27 7.74
CA GLY A 66 -3.89 11.55 8.92
C GLY A 66 -5.04 11.21 9.85
N GLY A 67 -5.77 12.25 10.28
CA GLY A 67 -6.95 12.09 11.13
C GLY A 67 -8.03 11.25 10.47
N LEU A 68 -8.27 11.44 9.16
CA LEU A 68 -9.23 10.61 8.43
C LEU A 68 -8.81 9.14 8.37
N ARG A 69 -7.51 8.85 8.21
CA ARG A 69 -7.02 7.47 8.22
C ARG A 69 -7.20 6.81 9.58
N GLU A 70 -6.89 7.52 10.65
CA GLU A 70 -7.06 7.02 12.02
C GLU A 70 -8.54 6.71 12.30
N HIS A 71 -9.43 7.66 12.02
CA HIS A 71 -10.88 7.48 12.18
C HIS A 71 -11.45 6.32 11.35
N LEU A 72 -11.00 6.13 10.11
CA LEU A 72 -11.48 5.02 9.27
C LEU A 72 -10.86 3.67 9.66
N THR A 73 -9.63 3.66 10.18
CA THR A 73 -8.97 2.43 10.65
C THR A 73 -9.66 1.89 11.91
N ASP A 74 -10.14 2.77 12.79
CA ASP A 74 -10.85 2.42 14.02
C ASP A 74 -12.21 1.74 13.78
N LEU A 75 -12.78 1.86 12.58
CA LEU A 75 -14.08 1.28 12.25
C LEU A 75 -14.05 -0.22 11.93
N ASP A 76 -12.85 -0.84 11.94
CA ASP A 76 -12.59 -2.23 11.56
C ASP A 76 -13.17 -2.58 10.18
N VAL A 77 -13.14 -1.58 9.27
CA VAL A 77 -13.57 -1.71 7.88
C VAL A 77 -12.40 -2.15 6.99
N GLY A 78 -11.42 -2.87 7.54
CA GLY A 78 -10.23 -3.42 6.90
C GLY A 78 -9.25 -2.45 6.26
N ASP A 79 -8.62 -2.85 5.15
CA ASP A 79 -7.54 -2.07 4.51
C ASP A 79 -8.12 -0.84 3.80
N VAL A 80 -7.87 0.33 4.39
CA VAL A 80 -8.28 1.64 3.89
C VAL A 80 -7.06 2.42 3.44
N GLN A 81 -7.02 2.73 2.15
CA GLN A 81 -5.99 3.59 1.58
C GLN A 81 -6.59 4.95 1.25
N ILE A 82 -5.98 6.00 1.78
CA ILE A 82 -6.44 7.38 1.60
C ILE A 82 -5.35 8.16 0.90
N GLN A 83 -5.72 8.86 -0.17
CA GLN A 83 -4.82 9.72 -0.93
C GLN A 83 -5.55 10.98 -1.43
N GLU A 84 -4.79 12.03 -1.72
CA GLU A 84 -5.31 13.20 -2.40
C GLU A 84 -5.67 12.88 -3.86
N PHE A 85 -6.66 13.58 -4.40
CA PHE A 85 -7.17 13.34 -5.75
C PHE A 85 -7.51 14.65 -6.47
N GLY A 86 -6.60 15.14 -7.31
CA GLY A 86 -6.83 16.34 -8.12
C GLY A 86 -6.61 17.65 -7.38
N SER A 87 -7.20 17.86 -6.19
CA SER A 87 -6.98 19.05 -5.36
C SER A 87 -6.70 18.70 -3.89
N PRO A 88 -6.09 19.61 -3.09
CA PRO A 88 -5.87 19.39 -1.65
C PRO A 88 -7.16 19.21 -0.83
N ARG A 89 -8.32 19.49 -1.44
CA ARG A 89 -9.64 19.32 -0.82
C ARG A 89 -10.30 17.99 -1.20
N ASP A 90 -9.86 17.38 -2.28
CA ASP A 90 -10.45 16.18 -2.83
C ASP A 90 -9.61 14.98 -2.39
N VAL A 91 -10.29 14.00 -1.81
CA VAL A 91 -9.70 12.80 -1.24
C VAL A 91 -10.31 11.59 -1.90
N LEU A 92 -9.46 10.65 -2.29
CA LEU A 92 -9.85 9.34 -2.73
C LEU A 92 -9.59 8.33 -1.61
N ILE A 93 -10.67 7.72 -1.16
CA ILE A 93 -10.69 6.68 -0.15
C ILE A 93 -10.91 5.36 -0.89
N ARG A 94 -9.93 4.47 -0.78
CA ARG A 94 -10.01 3.10 -1.29
C ARG A 94 -10.22 2.17 -0.13
N VAL A 95 -11.23 1.35 -0.25
CA VAL A 95 -11.63 0.41 0.78
C VAL A 95 -11.66 -0.95 0.08
N GLY A 96 -10.99 -1.96 0.65
CA GLY A 96 -11.03 -3.34 0.14
C GLY A 96 -12.44 -3.89 -0.11
N ALA A 97 -12.55 -5.04 -0.78
CA ALA A 97 -13.82 -5.75 -0.82
C ALA A 97 -14.16 -6.24 0.60
N PHE A 98 -15.32 -5.83 1.12
CA PHE A 98 -15.83 -6.28 2.42
C PHE A 98 -17.09 -7.09 2.27
N GLY A 99 -17.11 -8.23 2.95
CA GLY A 99 -18.23 -9.15 2.94
C GLY A 99 -18.41 -9.86 1.61
N THR A 100 -19.02 -11.03 1.64
CA THR A 100 -19.45 -11.75 0.43
C THR A 100 -20.86 -11.35 0.02
N THR A 101 -21.56 -10.61 0.88
CA THR A 101 -22.98 -10.31 0.73
C THR A 101 -23.22 -8.81 0.55
N GLU A 102 -24.16 -8.45 -0.32
CA GLU A 102 -24.54 -7.06 -0.62
C GLU A 102 -24.95 -6.26 0.64
N GLN A 103 -25.52 -6.94 1.63
CA GLN A 103 -25.90 -6.36 2.93
C GLN A 103 -24.69 -5.93 3.77
N GLU A 104 -23.59 -6.69 3.73
CA GLU A 104 -22.36 -6.38 4.49
C GLU A 104 -21.67 -5.16 3.86
N GLN A 105 -21.65 -5.09 2.53
CA GLN A 105 -21.15 -3.94 1.79
C GLN A 105 -21.94 -2.66 2.12
N GLN A 106 -23.28 -2.72 2.11
CA GLN A 106 -24.11 -1.58 2.45
C GLN A 106 -23.92 -1.12 3.91
N ALA A 107 -23.78 -2.06 4.85
CA ALA A 107 -23.52 -1.74 6.25
C ALA A 107 -22.20 -0.98 6.43
N ILE A 108 -21.14 -1.40 5.72
CA ILE A 108 -19.84 -0.75 5.79
C ILE A 108 -19.84 0.60 5.09
N MET A 109 -20.50 0.73 3.93
CA MET A 109 -20.71 2.04 3.29
C MET A 109 -21.47 3.00 4.22
N GLY A 110 -22.46 2.51 4.96
CA GLY A 110 -23.15 3.29 5.99
C GLY A 110 -22.21 3.76 7.10
N LYS A 111 -21.34 2.89 7.60
CA LYS A 111 -20.32 3.25 8.62
C LYS A 111 -19.35 4.30 8.11
N ILE A 112 -18.82 4.13 6.90
CA ILE A 112 -17.85 5.07 6.30
C ILE A 112 -18.50 6.43 6.07
N THR A 113 -19.71 6.46 5.50
CA THR A 113 -20.45 7.70 5.28
C THR A 113 -20.78 8.41 6.60
N SER A 114 -21.12 7.64 7.64
CA SER A 114 -21.37 8.20 8.97
C SER A 114 -20.10 8.75 9.62
N ALA A 115 -18.96 8.09 9.43
CA ALA A 115 -17.67 8.53 9.96
C ALA A 115 -17.10 9.75 9.24
N LEU A 116 -17.38 9.89 7.94
CA LEU A 116 -17.07 11.09 7.16
C LEU A 116 -17.87 12.32 7.64
N GLY A 117 -19.06 12.10 8.21
CA GLY A 117 -19.85 13.13 8.87
C GLY A 117 -20.19 14.31 7.94
N THR A 118 -20.20 15.51 8.50
CA THR A 118 -20.46 16.77 7.75
C THR A 118 -19.20 17.42 7.19
N ASP A 119 -18.02 16.93 7.58
CA ASP A 119 -16.75 17.51 7.20
C ASP A 119 -16.33 17.11 5.78
N TYR A 120 -16.88 16.01 5.29
CA TYR A 120 -16.61 15.46 3.96
C TYR A 120 -17.92 15.21 3.19
N THR A 121 -17.99 15.73 1.97
CA THR A 121 -19.08 15.45 1.03
C THR A 121 -18.67 14.35 0.07
N VAL A 122 -19.39 13.23 0.08
CA VAL A 122 -19.17 12.15 -0.90
C VAL A 122 -19.64 12.60 -2.28
N ARG A 123 -18.74 12.56 -3.25
CA ARG A 123 -19.00 12.99 -4.64
C ARG A 123 -19.28 11.81 -5.56
N ARG A 124 -18.53 10.73 -5.43
CA ARG A 124 -18.62 9.56 -6.30
C ARG A 124 -18.26 8.30 -5.53
N VAL A 125 -18.99 7.22 -5.80
CA VAL A 125 -18.68 5.87 -5.30
C VAL A 125 -18.59 4.95 -6.51
N GLU A 126 -17.46 4.27 -6.66
CA GLU A 126 -17.22 3.31 -7.74
C GLU A 126 -16.81 1.97 -7.16
N THR A 127 -17.48 0.91 -7.61
CA THR A 127 -17.08 -0.46 -7.27
C THR A 127 -16.13 -0.97 -8.34
N VAL A 128 -14.95 -1.40 -7.92
CA VAL A 128 -13.96 -2.05 -8.78
C VAL A 128 -13.98 -3.54 -8.53
N GLY A 129 -14.18 -4.30 -9.60
CA GLY A 129 -14.00 -5.76 -9.58
C GLY A 129 -12.51 -6.12 -9.51
N PRO A 130 -12.18 -7.33 -9.06
CA PRO A 130 -10.82 -7.84 -9.14
C PRO A 130 -10.33 -7.81 -10.59
N SER A 131 -9.16 -7.23 -10.83
CA SER A 131 -8.59 -7.07 -12.18
C SER A 131 -8.16 -8.39 -12.82
N VAL A 132 -8.06 -9.45 -12.01
CA VAL A 132 -7.77 -10.81 -12.44
C VAL A 132 -8.98 -11.68 -12.14
N SER A 133 -9.76 -12.00 -13.18
CA SER A 133 -10.75 -13.09 -13.21
C SER A 133 -10.13 -14.34 -13.80
#